data_AF-A0A942VDU4-F1
#
_entry.id   AF-A0A942VDU4-F1
#
_cell.length_a   1.000
_cell.length_b   1.000
_cell.length_c   1.000
_cell.angle_alpha   90.00
_cell.angle_beta   90.00
_cell.angle_gamma   90.00
#
_symmetry.space_group_name_H-M   'P 1'
#
loop_
_entity.id
_entity.type
_entity.pdbx_description
1 polymer ?
#
loop_
_entity_poly.entity_id
_entity_poly.type
_entity_poly.pdbx_seq_one_letter_code
_entity_poly.pdbx_strand_id
1 'polypeptide(L)'
;MNVLQEITMRLVAGNAKEALELCDKVINNIKEPIPEHSQFYNLRGLINVRLKKYEEAFNDYNTALKINPYDQSTYLNMSIVNHEIGLYKESIDAFLQYSKLDKYFTYNYINQIISIFIWNYDSDTIEDIFKILSKNEYNDLWRKDITFNLLNNIISKYLKNNENILKDIKNILLYEYFLLQVLSLYFIIIHTKNNNIEVSHYTSLKVLFSLLNDSHNIRITNISNANDPKEGKILENIFSKNGLNIKIKNKDNLITLQTSYSRNKDALTMFRFYGKEDNKEATGICLCIDKNYFNNEPLSLATPMQMMSNYKRGINNLYFILYYNEKENQLIFNPTNSKYSNIIVDLNKYCMVKLNRVIDESVENIINYIFYKIFNYAEKIDNQIENKNLKDEIFSNLFENIRYIIKHEAFFEEQELRMLITTDYKDENIKVDNNKRLYINYNELFNENENFIKEIILGGKIEDKELTSDYIKQIIYNKYKDNDKMNKIKVSISQAPLR
;
A
#
# COMPACT_ATOMS: atom_id res chain seq x y z
N MET A 1 -1.78 -7.19 33.87
CA MET A 1 -1.66 -6.12 32.87
C MET A 1 -0.66 -5.10 33.40
N ASN A 2 0.39 -4.75 32.66
CA ASN A 2 1.39 -3.79 33.14
C ASN A 2 0.74 -2.38 33.18
N VAL A 3 1.09 -1.52 34.14
CA VAL A 3 0.54 -0.16 34.31
C VAL A 3 0.64 0.65 33.01
N LEU A 4 1.71 0.46 32.24
CA LEU A 4 1.88 1.05 30.91
C LEU A 4 0.75 0.66 29.94
N GLN A 5 0.36 -0.62 29.92
CA GLN A 5 -0.75 -1.12 29.10
C GLN A 5 -2.08 -0.52 29.56
N GLU A 6 -2.26 -0.36 30.87
CA GLU A 6 -3.49 0.24 31.42
C GLU A 6 -3.65 1.71 31.00
N ILE A 7 -2.59 2.51 31.13
CA ILE A 7 -2.58 3.91 30.67
C ILE A 7 -2.88 3.96 29.16
N THR A 8 -2.24 3.09 28.39
CA THR A 8 -2.43 2.97 26.93
C THR A 8 -3.87 2.65 26.56
N MET A 9 -4.48 1.65 27.22
CA MET A 9 -5.88 1.29 26.95
C MET A 9 -6.85 2.40 27.32
N ARG A 10 -6.64 3.10 28.46
CA ARG A 10 -7.47 4.25 28.85
C ARG A 10 -7.37 5.36 27.82
N LEU A 11 -6.16 5.65 27.34
CA LEU A 11 -5.95 6.61 26.27
C LEU A 11 -6.72 6.19 25.01
N VAL A 12 -6.56 4.96 24.54
CA VAL A 12 -7.27 4.43 23.36
C VAL A 12 -8.79 4.51 23.51
N ALA A 13 -9.33 4.23 24.70
CA ALA A 13 -10.76 4.33 25.02
C ALA A 13 -11.30 5.78 25.05
N GLY A 14 -10.43 6.80 24.87
CA GLY A 14 -10.80 8.21 24.92
C GLY A 14 -10.73 8.84 26.31
N ASN A 15 -10.32 8.08 27.33
CA ASN A 15 -10.23 8.52 28.72
C ASN A 15 -8.88 9.21 29.00
N ALA A 16 -8.57 10.25 28.22
CA ALA A 16 -7.27 10.94 28.29
C ALA A 16 -6.96 11.53 29.68
N LYS A 17 -7.98 12.03 30.40
CA LYS A 17 -7.81 12.57 31.76
C LYS A 17 -7.42 11.49 32.78
N GLU A 18 -8.07 10.33 32.74
CA GLU A 18 -7.73 9.21 33.63
C GLU A 18 -6.37 8.61 33.28
N ALA A 19 -6.05 8.54 31.99
CA ALA A 19 -4.72 8.14 31.54
C ALA A 19 -3.64 9.10 32.06
N LEU A 20 -3.91 10.42 32.03
CA LEU A 20 -3.02 11.44 32.57
C LEU A 20 -2.79 11.25 34.07
N GLU A 21 -3.86 11.12 34.86
CA GLU A 21 -3.75 10.93 36.31
C GLU A 21 -2.94 9.69 36.69
N LEU A 22 -3.17 8.57 35.98
CA LEU A 22 -2.44 7.34 36.21
C LEU A 22 -0.97 7.50 35.81
N CYS A 23 -0.69 8.18 34.70
CA CYS A 23 0.67 8.45 34.24
C CYS A 23 1.44 9.36 35.20
N ASP A 24 0.80 10.45 35.69
CA ASP A 24 1.39 11.37 36.66
C ASP A 24 1.71 10.68 38.00
N LYS A 25 0.84 9.78 38.48
CA LYS A 25 1.12 8.97 39.67
C LYS A 25 2.37 8.12 39.50
N VAL A 26 2.57 7.51 38.33
CA VAL A 26 3.79 6.74 38.05
C VAL A 26 5.00 7.66 38.03
N ILE A 27 4.93 8.76 37.27
CA ILE A 27 6.04 9.70 37.11
C ILE A 27 6.48 10.31 38.45
N ASN A 28 5.53 10.70 39.31
CA ASN A 28 5.83 11.29 40.63
C ASN A 28 6.51 10.31 41.60
N ASN A 29 6.41 9.01 41.37
CA ASN A 29 7.08 7.99 42.17
C ASN A 29 8.49 7.66 41.66
N ILE A 30 8.92 8.22 40.53
CA ILE A 30 10.26 8.03 39.97
C ILE A 30 11.23 8.96 40.72
N LYS A 31 12.12 8.38 41.52
CA LYS A 31 13.19 9.11 42.21
C LYS A 31 14.49 9.13 41.40
N GLU A 32 14.82 7.98 40.81
CA GLU A 32 16.01 7.78 39.97
C GLU A 32 15.55 7.25 38.60
N PRO A 33 15.62 8.06 37.53
CA PRO A 33 15.14 7.64 36.21
C PRO A 33 16.09 6.63 35.56
N ILE A 34 15.56 5.48 35.17
CA ILE A 34 16.21 4.49 34.31
C ILE A 34 15.66 4.60 32.88
N PRO A 35 16.34 4.06 31.85
CA PRO A 35 15.92 4.21 30.45
C PRO A 35 14.47 3.80 30.17
N GLU A 36 13.95 2.77 30.84
CA GLU A 36 12.58 2.28 30.72
C GLU A 36 11.53 3.32 31.14
N HIS A 37 11.89 4.23 32.04
CA HIS A 37 11.00 5.29 32.48
C HIS A 37 10.70 6.32 31.39
N SER A 38 11.50 6.40 30.32
CA SER A 38 11.25 7.31 29.19
C SER A 38 9.85 7.08 28.58
N GLN A 39 9.38 5.82 28.61
CA GLN A 39 8.09 5.42 28.06
C GLN A 39 6.90 6.12 28.74
N PHE A 40 6.99 6.43 30.03
CA PHE A 40 5.93 7.14 30.75
C PHE A 40 5.89 8.62 30.37
N TYR A 41 7.05 9.28 30.25
CA TYR A 41 7.10 10.65 29.75
C TYR A 41 6.64 10.74 28.30
N ASN A 42 7.06 9.81 27.43
CA ASN A 42 6.55 9.72 26.07
C ASN A 42 5.01 9.56 26.03
N LEU A 43 4.47 8.65 26.85
CA LEU A 43 3.03 8.43 26.92
C LEU A 43 2.28 9.64 27.47
N ARG A 44 2.83 10.36 28.46
CA ARG A 44 2.27 11.62 28.95
C ARG A 44 2.30 12.70 27.88
N GLY A 45 3.39 12.78 27.10
CA GLY A 45 3.48 13.65 25.94
C GLY A 45 2.34 13.38 24.95
N LEU A 46 2.10 12.12 24.62
CA LEU A 46 1.00 11.71 23.75
C LEU A 46 -0.39 12.05 24.34
N ILE A 47 -0.57 11.88 25.64
CA ILE A 47 -1.80 12.27 26.35
C ILE A 47 -2.00 13.80 26.25
N ASN A 48 -0.94 14.58 26.46
CA ASN A 48 -0.97 16.04 26.35
C ASN A 48 -1.29 16.50 24.92
N VAL A 49 -0.76 15.83 23.88
CA VAL A 49 -1.15 16.06 22.48
C VAL A 49 -2.65 15.87 22.29
N ARG A 50 -3.24 14.77 22.81
CA ARG A 50 -4.70 14.56 22.73
C ARG A 50 -5.51 15.63 23.46
N LEU A 51 -4.93 16.21 24.50
CA LEU A 51 -5.49 17.35 25.24
C LEU A 51 -5.18 18.71 24.58
N LYS A 52 -4.53 18.72 23.40
CA LYS A 52 -4.07 19.91 22.65
C LYS A 52 -3.07 20.79 23.42
N LYS A 53 -2.32 20.18 24.32
CA LYS A 53 -1.27 20.79 25.16
C LYS A 53 0.11 20.51 24.57
N TYR A 54 0.42 21.17 23.46
CA TYR A 54 1.60 20.84 22.65
C TYR A 54 2.92 21.20 23.35
N GLU A 55 2.97 22.32 24.08
CA GLU A 55 4.19 22.74 24.80
C GLU A 55 4.56 21.73 25.90
N GLU A 56 3.57 21.33 26.71
CA GLU A 56 3.76 20.31 27.73
C GLU A 56 4.14 18.96 27.11
N ALA A 57 3.55 18.62 25.97
CA ALA A 57 3.91 17.41 25.23
C ALA A 57 5.37 17.42 24.76
N PHE A 58 5.86 18.53 24.18
CA PHE A 58 7.26 18.64 23.78
C PHE A 58 8.21 18.65 24.97
N ASN A 59 7.82 19.25 26.10
CA ASN A 59 8.63 19.16 27.33
C ASN A 59 8.74 17.71 27.82
N ASP A 60 7.65 16.94 27.74
CA ASP A 60 7.62 15.53 28.07
C ASP A 60 8.46 14.69 27.12
N TYR A 61 8.34 14.89 25.81
CA TYR A 61 9.18 14.21 24.82
C TYR A 61 10.66 14.53 25.00
N ASN A 62 11.01 15.80 25.22
CA ASN A 62 12.39 16.20 25.52
C ASN A 62 12.90 15.56 26.81
N THR A 63 12.05 15.42 27.82
CA THR A 63 12.41 14.71 29.06
C THR A 63 12.61 13.21 28.80
N ALA A 64 11.73 12.58 28.02
CA ALA A 64 11.88 11.18 27.62
C ALA A 64 13.20 10.93 26.89
N LEU A 65 13.57 11.79 25.94
CA LEU A 65 14.82 11.69 25.19
C LEU A 65 16.07 12.01 26.03
N LYS A 66 15.96 12.85 27.08
CA LYS A 66 17.04 13.06 28.06
C LYS A 66 17.30 11.80 28.89
N ILE A 67 16.23 11.08 29.28
CA ILE A 67 16.32 9.84 30.05
C ILE A 67 16.85 8.70 29.17
N ASN A 68 16.33 8.59 27.94
CA ASN A 68 16.72 7.59 26.97
C ASN A 68 16.81 8.19 25.56
N PRO A 69 18.02 8.57 25.11
CA PRO A 69 18.23 9.11 23.77
C PRO A 69 17.90 8.13 22.63
N TYR A 70 17.73 6.84 22.95
CA TYR A 70 17.42 5.77 22.01
C TYR A 70 15.92 5.37 22.03
N ASP A 71 15.05 6.16 22.67
CA ASP A 71 13.62 5.92 22.65
C ASP A 71 13.02 6.26 21.27
N GLN A 72 13.03 5.25 20.40
CA GLN A 72 12.50 5.31 19.05
C GLN A 72 11.02 5.75 19.02
N SER A 73 10.21 5.35 20.01
CA SER A 73 8.78 5.72 20.06
C SER A 73 8.58 7.22 20.22
N THR A 74 9.45 7.86 20.99
CA THR A 74 9.39 9.30 21.23
C THR A 74 9.66 10.09 19.95
N TYR A 75 10.68 9.72 19.17
CA TYR A 75 10.97 10.38 17.89
C TYR A 75 9.82 10.26 16.88
N LEU A 76 9.19 9.08 16.79
CA LEU A 76 8.03 8.91 15.90
C LEU A 76 6.86 9.79 16.35
N ASN A 77 6.52 9.78 17.64
CA ASN A 77 5.45 10.61 18.18
C ASN A 77 5.73 12.11 17.95
N MET A 78 6.97 12.57 18.17
CA MET A 78 7.37 13.94 17.84
C MET A 78 7.19 14.25 16.36
N SER A 79 7.55 13.32 15.45
CA SER A 79 7.38 13.52 14.01
C SER A 79 5.92 13.74 13.62
N ILE A 80 5.01 12.93 14.18
CA ILE A 80 3.57 13.01 13.93
C ILE A 80 3.02 14.33 14.49
N VAL A 81 3.42 14.72 15.70
CA VAL A 81 2.93 15.97 16.31
C VAL A 81 3.44 17.20 15.57
N ASN A 82 4.74 17.27 15.28
CA ASN A 82 5.35 18.36 14.49
C ASN A 82 4.66 18.51 13.14
N HIS A 83 4.35 17.38 12.51
CA HIS A 83 3.68 17.36 11.22
C HIS A 83 2.31 18.05 11.27
N GLU A 84 1.50 17.70 12.26
CA GLU A 84 0.15 18.23 12.40
C GLU A 84 0.08 19.72 12.71
N ILE A 85 1.04 20.22 13.48
CA ILE A 85 1.13 21.65 13.78
C ILE A 85 1.82 22.45 12.65
N GLY A 86 2.16 21.80 11.53
CA GLY A 86 2.72 22.44 10.33
C GLY A 86 4.24 22.59 10.33
N LEU A 87 4.95 22.02 11.29
CA LEU A 87 6.42 22.03 11.39
C LEU A 87 7.01 20.85 10.59
N TYR A 88 6.90 20.91 9.26
CA TYR A 88 7.22 19.77 8.40
C TYR A 88 8.70 19.40 8.40
N LYS A 89 9.60 20.38 8.52
CA LYS A 89 11.03 20.10 8.56
C LYS A 89 11.39 19.36 9.86
N GLU A 90 10.93 19.88 10.99
CA GLU A 90 11.12 19.30 12.32
C GLU A 90 10.46 17.92 12.42
N SER A 91 9.34 17.72 11.73
CA SER A 91 8.69 16.43 11.58
C SER A 91 9.58 15.42 10.85
N ILE A 92 10.09 15.77 9.66
CA ILE A 92 10.94 14.90 8.87
C ILE A 92 12.28 14.65 9.57
N ASP A 93 12.84 15.64 10.27
CA ASP A 93 14.05 15.49 11.08
C ASP A 93 13.83 14.51 12.25
N ALA A 94 12.70 14.60 12.95
CA ALA A 94 12.33 13.65 13.99
C ALA A 94 12.10 12.24 13.41
N PHE A 95 11.43 12.12 12.26
CA PHE A 95 11.24 10.84 11.57
C PHE A 95 12.57 10.24 11.11
N LEU A 96 13.53 11.07 10.69
CA LEU A 96 14.87 10.66 10.32
C LEU A 96 15.59 10.04 11.53
N GLN A 97 15.50 10.66 12.72
CA GLN A 97 16.05 10.08 13.95
C GLN A 97 15.35 8.76 14.32
N TYR A 98 14.02 8.71 14.24
CA TYR A 98 13.24 7.47 14.39
C TYR A 98 13.80 6.37 13.48
N SER A 99 13.99 6.67 12.20
CA SER A 99 14.47 5.70 11.22
C SER A 99 15.88 5.20 11.56
N LYS A 100 16.77 6.05 12.08
CA LYS A 100 18.16 5.68 12.38
C LYS A 100 18.28 4.66 13.52
N LEU A 101 17.34 4.70 14.47
CA LEU A 101 17.30 3.79 15.62
C LEU A 101 16.64 2.45 15.30
N ASP A 102 16.04 2.34 14.13
CA ASP A 102 15.21 1.24 13.72
C ASP A 102 16.03 0.05 13.18
N LYS A 103 16.43 -0.83 14.10
CA LYS A 103 17.27 -2.00 13.79
C LYS A 103 16.53 -3.11 13.03
N TYR A 104 15.20 -3.14 13.07
CA TYR A 104 14.41 -4.29 12.61
C TYR A 104 13.30 -3.95 11.62
N PHE A 105 13.03 -2.68 11.28
CA PHE A 105 12.07 -2.42 10.21
C PHE A 105 12.52 -3.00 8.89
N THR A 106 11.59 -3.60 8.17
CA THR A 106 11.83 -4.07 6.80
C THR A 106 11.23 -3.11 5.76
N TYR A 107 10.50 -2.07 6.17
CA TYR A 107 9.66 -1.27 5.26
C TYR A 107 10.31 0.03 4.75
N ASN A 108 9.82 0.49 3.59
CA ASN A 108 10.21 1.75 2.96
C ASN A 108 9.69 2.95 3.77
N TYR A 109 10.61 3.78 4.30
CA TYR A 109 10.26 4.95 5.11
C TYR A 109 9.52 6.04 4.31
N ILE A 110 9.81 6.18 3.02
CA ILE A 110 9.14 7.16 2.17
C ILE A 110 7.66 6.85 2.05
N ASN A 111 7.29 5.58 1.85
CA ASN A 111 5.89 5.16 1.81
C ASN A 111 5.15 5.44 3.11
N GLN A 112 5.82 5.30 4.26
CA GLN A 112 5.22 5.67 5.55
C GLN A 112 5.01 7.17 5.64
N ILE A 113 6.03 7.95 5.34
CA ILE A 113 5.95 9.41 5.37
C ILE A 113 4.80 9.89 4.48
N ILE A 114 4.69 9.40 3.25
CA ILE A 114 3.59 9.72 2.33
C ILE A 114 2.24 9.31 2.93
N SER A 115 2.15 8.11 3.50
CA SER A 115 0.95 7.58 4.15
C SER A 115 0.54 8.33 5.42
N ILE A 116 1.43 9.07 6.06
CA ILE A 116 1.09 9.81 7.29
C ILE A 116 0.88 11.29 6.95
N PHE A 117 1.67 11.83 6.01
CA PHE A 117 1.93 13.27 5.95
C PHE A 117 1.27 14.03 4.79
N ILE A 118 0.47 13.38 3.95
CA ILE A 118 0.00 14.03 2.70
C ILE A 118 -1.50 14.32 2.69
N TRP A 119 -2.28 13.61 3.49
CA TRP A 119 -3.72 13.50 3.27
C TRP A 119 -4.54 14.77 3.53
N ASN A 120 -4.08 15.67 4.40
CA ASN A 120 -4.84 16.85 4.80
C ASN A 120 -4.31 18.16 4.17
N TYR A 121 -3.43 18.07 3.19
CA TYR A 121 -2.63 19.21 2.73
C TYR A 121 -2.95 19.68 1.31
N ASP A 122 -2.72 20.97 1.08
CA ASP A 122 -2.71 21.57 -0.25
C ASP A 122 -1.49 21.11 -1.07
N SER A 123 -1.54 21.40 -2.37
CA SER A 123 -0.41 21.13 -3.27
C SER A 123 0.87 21.85 -2.85
N ASP A 124 0.77 23.07 -2.29
CA ASP A 124 1.94 23.87 -1.93
C ASP A 124 2.72 23.20 -0.78
N THR A 125 2.00 22.70 0.23
CA THR A 125 2.57 21.94 1.35
C THR A 125 3.13 20.59 0.91
N ILE A 126 2.43 19.85 0.04
CA ILE A 126 2.93 18.58 -0.51
C ILE A 126 4.26 18.81 -1.23
N GLU A 127 4.34 19.87 -2.03
CA GLU A 127 5.57 20.25 -2.71
C GLU A 127 6.69 20.60 -1.74
N ASP A 128 6.40 21.30 -0.64
CA ASP A 128 7.40 21.65 0.35
C ASP A 128 7.93 20.42 1.10
N ILE A 129 7.05 19.49 1.49
CA ILE A 129 7.43 18.20 2.06
C ILE A 129 8.30 17.41 1.06
N PHE A 130 7.89 17.33 -0.21
CA PHE A 130 8.63 16.60 -1.24
C PHE A 130 9.99 17.24 -1.54
N LYS A 131 10.07 18.57 -1.56
CA LYS A 131 11.34 19.30 -1.67
C LYS A 131 12.28 18.92 -0.54
N ILE A 132 11.80 18.84 0.71
CA ILE A 132 12.62 18.41 1.85
C ILE A 132 13.11 16.97 1.62
N LEU A 133 12.20 16.01 1.40
CA LEU A 133 12.53 14.59 1.21
C LEU A 133 13.48 14.32 0.03
N SER A 134 13.46 15.17 -1.00
CA SER A 134 14.32 15.05 -2.17
C SER A 134 15.79 15.44 -1.92
N LYS A 135 16.09 16.19 -0.85
CA LYS A 135 17.46 16.64 -0.54
C LYS A 135 18.38 15.49 -0.12
N ASN A 136 19.68 15.70 -0.30
CA ASN A 136 20.71 14.70 0.01
C ASN A 136 20.86 14.43 1.51
N GLU A 137 20.61 15.44 2.36
CA GLU A 137 20.63 15.29 3.83
C GLU A 137 19.62 14.26 4.35
N TYR A 138 18.60 13.91 3.55
CA TYR A 138 17.59 12.91 3.87
C TYR A 138 17.78 11.57 3.13
N ASN A 139 18.93 11.32 2.50
CA ASN A 139 19.22 10.05 1.81
C ASN A 139 19.00 8.80 2.70
N ASP A 140 19.22 8.92 4.00
CA ASP A 140 18.99 7.84 4.97
C ASP A 140 17.53 7.37 5.03
N LEU A 141 16.55 8.22 4.66
CA LEU A 141 15.14 7.82 4.55
C LEU A 141 14.91 6.92 3.33
N TRP A 142 15.73 7.06 2.30
CA TRP A 142 15.63 6.30 1.05
C TRP A 142 16.40 4.98 1.10
N ARG A 143 17.18 4.71 2.15
CA ARG A 143 18.10 3.55 2.20
C ARG A 143 17.42 2.18 2.05
N LYS A 144 16.11 2.08 2.33
CA LYS A 144 15.30 0.85 2.19
C LYS A 144 14.46 0.83 0.90
N ASP A 145 14.58 1.85 0.07
CA ASP A 145 13.88 1.95 -1.21
C ASP A 145 14.71 1.24 -2.30
N ILE A 146 14.24 0.07 -2.72
CA ILE A 146 14.96 -0.80 -3.66
C ILE A 146 15.12 -0.11 -5.03
N THR A 147 14.06 0.54 -5.51
CA THR A 147 14.06 1.24 -6.79
C THR A 147 15.03 2.42 -6.78
N PHE A 148 14.98 3.26 -5.74
CA PHE A 148 15.93 4.37 -5.59
C PHE A 148 17.36 3.87 -5.45
N ASN A 149 17.62 2.83 -4.65
CA ASN A 149 18.97 2.30 -4.47
C ASN A 149 19.56 1.78 -5.79
N LEU A 150 18.78 1.06 -6.59
CA LEU A 150 19.20 0.60 -7.91
C LEU A 150 19.52 1.78 -8.83
N LEU A 151 18.62 2.75 -8.90
CA LEU A 151 18.81 3.94 -9.73
C LEU A 151 20.03 4.74 -9.26
N ASN A 152 20.20 4.95 -7.96
CA ASN A 152 21.34 5.63 -7.38
C ASN A 152 22.65 4.96 -7.82
N ASN A 153 22.74 3.62 -7.76
CA ASN A 153 23.90 2.89 -8.25
C ASN A 153 24.16 3.12 -9.76
N ILE A 154 23.11 3.13 -10.59
CA ILE A 154 23.21 3.42 -12.03
C ILE A 154 23.72 4.86 -12.25
N ILE A 155 23.15 5.85 -11.56
CA ILE A 155 23.54 7.27 -11.68
C ILE A 155 24.97 7.48 -11.17
N SER A 156 25.36 6.89 -10.03
CA SER A 156 26.73 6.97 -9.52
C SER A 156 27.73 6.37 -10.52
N LYS A 157 27.39 5.23 -11.13
CA LYS A 157 28.27 4.52 -12.08
C LYS A 157 28.44 5.25 -13.42
N TYR A 158 27.35 5.77 -13.98
CA TYR A 158 27.35 6.26 -15.37
C TYR A 158 27.29 7.79 -15.49
N LEU A 159 26.79 8.49 -14.48
CA LEU A 159 26.55 9.94 -14.50
C LEU A 159 27.28 10.68 -13.37
N LYS A 160 28.34 10.08 -12.82
CA LYS A 160 29.21 10.69 -11.80
C LYS A 160 28.42 11.22 -10.59
N ASN A 161 27.38 10.49 -10.19
CA ASN A 161 26.53 10.85 -9.05
C ASN A 161 25.84 12.22 -9.20
N ASN A 162 25.32 12.52 -10.41
CA ASN A 162 24.61 13.76 -10.69
C ASN A 162 23.43 13.98 -9.73
N GLU A 163 23.60 14.91 -8.80
CA GLU A 163 22.65 15.19 -7.72
C GLU A 163 21.32 15.74 -8.23
N ASN A 164 21.31 16.48 -9.34
CA ASN A 164 20.07 17.01 -9.92
C ASN A 164 19.19 15.89 -10.44
N ILE A 165 19.78 14.92 -11.15
CA ILE A 165 19.05 13.74 -11.64
C ILE A 165 18.54 12.89 -10.47
N LEU A 166 19.36 12.67 -9.43
CA LEU A 166 18.92 11.95 -8.24
C LEU A 166 17.74 12.64 -7.54
N LYS A 167 17.77 13.97 -7.45
CA LYS A 167 16.68 14.77 -6.88
C LYS A 167 15.41 14.64 -7.71
N ASP A 168 15.49 14.71 -9.04
CA ASP A 168 14.34 14.55 -9.93
C ASP A 168 13.79 13.11 -9.89
N ILE A 169 14.65 12.10 -9.79
CA ILE A 169 14.26 10.69 -9.56
C ILE A 169 13.47 10.55 -8.27
N LYS A 170 13.97 11.10 -7.16
CA LYS A 170 13.23 11.09 -5.88
C LYS A 170 11.88 11.75 -6.00
N ASN A 171 11.78 12.89 -6.69
CA ASN A 171 10.50 13.55 -6.90
C ASN A 171 9.52 12.66 -7.66
N ILE A 172 9.94 11.99 -8.74
CA ILE A 172 9.07 11.05 -9.46
C ILE A 172 8.62 9.92 -8.54
N LEU A 173 9.54 9.28 -7.82
CA LEU A 173 9.20 8.21 -6.87
C LEU A 173 8.21 8.68 -5.79
N LEU A 174 8.37 9.90 -5.26
CA LEU A 174 7.42 10.48 -4.30
C LEU A 174 6.01 10.60 -4.90
N TYR A 175 5.89 11.05 -6.15
CA TYR A 175 4.61 11.15 -6.85
C TYR A 175 4.03 9.79 -7.27
N GLU A 176 4.87 8.80 -7.60
CA GLU A 176 4.44 7.42 -7.82
C GLU A 176 3.85 6.79 -6.56
N TYR A 177 4.53 6.97 -5.42
CA TYR A 177 4.03 6.48 -4.14
C TYR A 177 2.77 7.23 -3.70
N PHE A 178 2.67 8.53 -3.98
CA PHE A 178 1.43 9.27 -3.77
C PHE A 178 0.29 8.73 -4.65
N LEU A 179 0.56 8.39 -5.92
CA LEU A 179 -0.42 7.75 -6.80
C LEU A 179 -0.91 6.42 -6.24
N LEU A 180 0.01 5.53 -5.86
CA LEU A 180 -0.34 4.22 -5.29
C LEU A 180 -1.19 4.37 -4.03
N GLN A 181 -0.86 5.35 -3.19
CA GLN A 181 -1.61 5.65 -2.00
C GLN A 181 -3.04 6.13 -2.32
N VAL A 182 -3.21 7.04 -3.29
CA VAL A 182 -4.53 7.50 -3.79
C VAL A 182 -5.34 6.37 -4.42
N LEU A 183 -4.69 5.42 -5.09
CA LEU A 183 -5.33 4.27 -5.71
C LEU A 183 -5.56 3.10 -4.74
N SER A 184 -5.11 3.20 -3.50
CA SER A 184 -5.25 2.12 -2.52
C SER A 184 -6.71 1.93 -2.10
N LEU A 185 -7.10 0.68 -1.86
CA LEU A 185 -8.42 0.32 -1.37
C LEU A 185 -8.78 1.07 -0.09
N TYR A 186 -7.80 1.15 0.82
CA TYR A 186 -7.94 1.85 2.09
C TYR A 186 -8.31 3.33 1.91
N PHE A 187 -7.54 4.04 1.07
CA PHE A 187 -7.81 5.45 0.76
C PHE A 187 -9.23 5.63 0.22
N ILE A 188 -9.60 4.82 -0.77
CA ILE A 188 -10.93 4.93 -1.39
C ILE A 188 -12.04 4.69 -0.37
N ILE A 189 -11.94 3.67 0.49
CA ILE A 189 -12.97 3.39 1.51
C ILE A 189 -13.20 4.61 2.41
N ILE A 190 -12.13 5.27 2.85
CA ILE A 190 -12.22 6.39 3.80
C ILE A 190 -12.72 7.66 3.15
N HIS A 191 -12.15 8.03 2.00
CA HIS A 191 -12.45 9.32 1.40
C HIS A 191 -13.77 9.30 0.62
N THR A 192 -14.16 8.15 0.04
CA THR A 192 -15.46 8.04 -0.64
C THR A 192 -16.59 7.58 0.28
N LYS A 193 -16.27 7.19 1.53
CA LYS A 193 -17.20 6.53 2.47
C LYS A 193 -17.87 5.28 1.88
N ASN A 194 -17.31 4.71 0.80
CA ASN A 194 -17.86 3.53 0.16
C ASN A 194 -17.41 2.27 0.89
N ASN A 195 -18.22 1.85 1.86
CA ASN A 195 -17.94 0.65 2.64
C ASN A 195 -18.30 -0.67 1.96
N ASN A 196 -18.97 -0.60 0.80
CA ASN A 196 -19.60 -1.74 0.12
C ASN A 196 -18.76 -2.32 -1.03
N ILE A 197 -17.48 -1.96 -1.11
CA ILE A 197 -16.57 -2.53 -2.11
C ILE A 197 -16.37 -4.02 -1.81
N GLU A 198 -16.76 -4.85 -2.77
CA GLU A 198 -16.53 -6.29 -2.74
C GLU A 198 -15.15 -6.61 -3.34
N VAL A 199 -14.46 -7.60 -2.77
CA VAL A 199 -13.19 -8.10 -3.31
C VAL A 199 -13.34 -9.61 -3.53
N SER A 200 -13.16 -10.02 -4.78
CA SER A 200 -13.36 -11.40 -5.23
C SER A 200 -12.08 -11.93 -5.87
N HIS A 201 -11.63 -13.11 -5.46
CA HIS A 201 -10.52 -13.83 -6.08
C HIS A 201 -11.07 -15.06 -6.82
N TYR A 202 -10.91 -15.08 -8.14
CA TYR A 202 -11.34 -16.22 -8.97
C TYR A 202 -10.16 -17.16 -9.18
N THR A 203 -10.35 -18.44 -8.86
CA THR A 203 -9.28 -19.43 -8.91
C THR A 203 -9.86 -20.84 -9.10
N SER A 204 -9.01 -21.87 -9.15
CA SER A 204 -9.45 -23.26 -9.31
C SER A 204 -9.78 -23.93 -7.97
N LEU A 205 -10.51 -25.05 -8.00
CA LEU A 205 -10.75 -25.86 -6.80
C LEU A 205 -9.44 -26.42 -6.23
N LYS A 206 -8.51 -26.84 -7.10
CA LYS A 206 -7.15 -27.27 -6.71
C LYS A 206 -6.45 -26.22 -5.83
N VAL A 207 -6.54 -24.94 -6.19
CA VAL A 207 -5.95 -23.86 -5.39
C VAL A 207 -6.68 -23.70 -4.06
N LEU A 208 -8.01 -23.75 -4.02
CA LEU A 208 -8.77 -23.71 -2.76
C LEU A 208 -8.34 -24.83 -1.81
N PHE A 209 -8.29 -26.07 -2.28
CA PHE A 209 -7.91 -27.20 -1.43
C PHE A 209 -6.46 -27.10 -0.97
N SER A 210 -5.56 -26.57 -1.82
CA SER A 210 -4.20 -26.25 -1.38
C SER A 210 -4.20 -25.18 -0.28
N LEU A 211 -5.02 -24.13 -0.39
CA LEU A 211 -5.15 -23.10 0.64
C LEU A 211 -5.72 -23.63 1.96
N LEU A 212 -6.69 -24.56 1.89
CA LEU A 212 -7.32 -25.17 3.05
C LEU A 212 -6.46 -26.26 3.71
N ASN A 213 -5.58 -26.95 2.97
CA ASN A 213 -4.86 -28.12 3.49
C ASN A 213 -3.36 -27.91 3.67
N ASP A 214 -2.67 -27.30 2.68
CA ASP A 214 -1.20 -27.34 2.58
C ASP A 214 -0.56 -25.97 2.76
N SER A 215 -1.12 -24.95 2.13
CA SER A 215 -0.51 -23.64 1.92
C SER A 215 -1.50 -22.57 2.31
N HIS A 216 -1.60 -22.24 3.59
CA HIS A 216 -2.49 -21.19 4.09
C HIS A 216 -2.30 -19.81 3.42
N ASN A 217 -1.14 -19.59 2.79
CA ASN A 217 -0.73 -18.33 2.19
C ASN A 217 -1.18 -18.19 0.73
N ILE A 218 -1.65 -16.99 0.36
CA ILE A 218 -1.75 -16.57 -1.04
C ILE A 218 -0.34 -16.38 -1.62
N ARG A 219 -0.16 -16.84 -2.85
CA ARG A 219 1.06 -16.59 -3.65
C ARG A 219 0.89 -15.36 -4.51
N ILE A 220 1.94 -14.55 -4.59
CA ILE A 220 2.04 -13.40 -5.49
C ILE A 220 3.09 -13.75 -6.53
N THR A 221 2.73 -13.68 -7.80
CA THR A 221 3.52 -14.28 -8.90
C THR A 221 4.02 -13.24 -9.86
N ASN A 222 5.10 -13.53 -10.59
CA ASN A 222 5.60 -12.62 -11.61
C ASN A 222 4.61 -12.43 -12.78
N ILE A 223 4.65 -11.23 -13.37
CA ILE A 223 3.70 -10.76 -14.39
C ILE A 223 3.85 -11.43 -15.76
N SER A 224 4.86 -12.29 -15.94
CA SER A 224 5.19 -12.91 -17.22
C SER A 224 4.08 -13.79 -17.81
N ASN A 225 3.04 -14.10 -17.02
CA ASN A 225 1.85 -14.84 -17.45
C ASN A 225 0.58 -13.98 -17.49
N ALA A 226 0.69 -12.65 -17.45
CA ALA A 226 -0.47 -11.77 -17.55
C ALA A 226 -1.22 -11.99 -18.88
N ASN A 227 -2.55 -11.96 -18.82
CA ASN A 227 -3.39 -12.17 -19.99
C ASN A 227 -3.34 -10.98 -20.97
N ASP A 228 -2.99 -9.78 -20.51
CA ASP A 228 -2.82 -8.59 -21.35
C ASP A 228 -1.35 -8.42 -21.77
N PRO A 229 -0.99 -8.67 -23.04
CA PRO A 229 0.38 -8.51 -23.52
C PRO A 229 0.85 -7.05 -23.61
N LYS A 230 -0.07 -6.07 -23.49
CA LYS A 230 0.26 -4.64 -23.40
C LYS A 230 0.58 -4.20 -21.97
N GLU A 231 0.31 -5.04 -20.98
CA GLU A 231 0.51 -4.73 -19.57
C GLU A 231 1.97 -4.37 -19.28
N GLY A 232 2.19 -3.27 -18.53
CA GLY A 232 3.52 -2.70 -18.28
C GLY A 232 4.08 -1.84 -19.42
N LYS A 233 3.49 -1.85 -20.62
CA LYS A 233 3.90 -1.00 -21.77
C LYS A 233 2.98 0.19 -22.03
N ILE A 234 1.77 0.19 -21.46
CA ILE A 234 0.79 1.25 -21.69
C ILE A 234 1.33 2.63 -21.26
N LEU A 235 2.14 2.67 -20.21
CA LEU A 235 2.73 3.91 -19.72
C LEU A 235 3.69 4.55 -20.75
N GLU A 236 4.37 3.75 -21.58
CA GLU A 236 5.18 4.26 -22.72
C GLU A 236 4.28 4.98 -23.76
N ASN A 237 3.10 4.43 -24.05
CA ASN A 237 2.14 5.07 -24.96
C ASN A 237 1.60 6.38 -24.35
N ILE A 238 1.35 6.41 -23.03
CA ILE A 238 0.95 7.62 -22.32
C ILE A 238 2.02 8.70 -22.44
N PHE A 239 3.29 8.39 -22.14
CA PHE A 239 4.37 9.37 -22.30
C PHE A 239 4.47 9.88 -23.74
N SER A 240 4.43 8.97 -24.71
CA SER A 240 4.55 9.31 -26.13
C SER A 240 3.43 10.23 -26.61
N LYS A 241 2.18 10.00 -26.17
CA LYS A 241 1.04 10.87 -26.48
C LYS A 241 1.15 12.26 -25.86
N ASN A 242 1.89 12.38 -24.76
CA ASN A 242 2.11 13.62 -24.04
C ASN A 242 3.48 14.26 -24.36
N GLY A 243 4.05 13.94 -25.53
CA GLY A 243 5.25 14.61 -26.05
C GLY A 243 6.58 14.09 -25.49
N LEU A 244 6.57 13.03 -24.68
CA LEU A 244 7.78 12.45 -24.06
C LEU A 244 8.12 11.10 -24.70
N ASN A 245 9.26 11.02 -25.40
CA ASN A 245 9.71 9.80 -26.07
C ASN A 245 10.47 8.86 -25.11
N ILE A 246 9.77 8.40 -24.07
CA ILE A 246 10.29 7.51 -23.03
C ILE A 246 9.98 6.06 -23.39
N LYS A 247 11.00 5.19 -23.33
CA LYS A 247 10.82 3.75 -23.53
C LYS A 247 10.92 2.97 -22.23
N ILE A 248 9.98 2.05 -22.03
CA ILE A 248 9.94 1.18 -20.85
C ILE A 248 10.17 -0.25 -21.31
N LYS A 249 11.34 -0.81 -20.96
CA LYS A 249 11.76 -2.16 -21.31
C LYS A 249 11.64 -3.08 -20.10
N ASN A 250 11.47 -4.37 -20.36
CA ASN A 250 11.65 -5.38 -19.31
C ASN A 250 13.16 -5.53 -19.06
N LYS A 251 13.57 -5.35 -17.80
CA LYS A 251 14.94 -5.49 -17.33
C LYS A 251 14.94 -6.49 -16.17
N ASP A 252 16.02 -7.25 -16.05
CA ASP A 252 16.11 -8.31 -15.03
C ASP A 252 16.52 -7.78 -13.65
N ASN A 253 16.70 -6.46 -13.48
CA ASN A 253 17.20 -5.88 -12.23
C ASN A 253 16.13 -5.82 -11.13
N LEU A 254 14.89 -5.48 -11.51
CA LEU A 254 13.73 -5.46 -10.61
C LEU A 254 12.66 -6.38 -11.17
N ILE A 255 11.94 -7.04 -10.26
CA ILE A 255 10.78 -7.84 -10.60
C ILE A 255 9.61 -7.33 -9.79
N THR A 256 8.53 -6.96 -10.49
CA THR A 256 7.22 -6.77 -9.87
C THR A 256 6.42 -8.06 -9.93
N LEU A 257 6.10 -8.58 -8.75
CA LEU A 257 5.17 -9.67 -8.55
C LEU A 257 3.77 -9.08 -8.33
N GLN A 258 2.76 -9.73 -8.89
CA GLN A 258 1.37 -9.33 -8.71
C GLN A 258 0.44 -10.49 -8.37
N THR A 259 -0.70 -10.14 -7.78
CA THR A 259 -1.89 -10.98 -7.75
C THR A 259 -3.12 -10.12 -7.95
N SER A 260 -4.08 -10.64 -8.71
CA SER A 260 -5.25 -9.90 -9.17
C SER A 260 -6.52 -10.36 -8.46
N TYR A 261 -7.36 -9.39 -8.16
CA TYR A 261 -8.70 -9.55 -7.62
C TYR A 261 -9.67 -8.77 -8.50
N SER A 262 -10.95 -8.98 -8.29
CA SER A 262 -12.02 -8.29 -9.00
C SER A 262 -13.05 -7.78 -8.03
N ARG A 263 -13.65 -6.63 -8.35
CA ARG A 263 -14.84 -6.14 -7.65
C ARG A 263 -16.13 -6.84 -8.07
N ASN A 264 -16.07 -7.66 -9.13
CA ASN A 264 -17.23 -8.43 -9.58
C ASN A 264 -17.38 -9.71 -8.74
N LYS A 265 -18.40 -9.75 -7.89
CA LYS A 265 -18.85 -10.97 -7.23
C LYS A 265 -19.75 -11.80 -8.16
N ASP A 266 -19.59 -13.12 -8.11
CA ASP A 266 -20.41 -14.10 -8.84
C ASP A 266 -20.65 -13.76 -10.33
N ALA A 267 -19.58 -13.41 -11.05
CA ALA A 267 -19.67 -12.93 -12.41
C ALA A 267 -19.23 -13.99 -13.43
N LEU A 268 -20.10 -14.27 -14.41
CA LEU A 268 -19.84 -15.25 -15.46
C LEU A 268 -18.53 -14.96 -16.20
N THR A 269 -18.31 -13.70 -16.62
CA THR A 269 -17.10 -13.28 -17.32
C THR A 269 -15.83 -13.66 -16.56
N MET A 270 -15.84 -13.48 -15.24
CA MET A 270 -14.71 -13.83 -14.38
C MET A 270 -14.55 -15.34 -14.20
N PHE A 271 -15.65 -16.10 -14.08
CA PHE A 271 -15.61 -17.57 -14.10
C PHE A 271 -15.08 -18.15 -15.42
N ARG A 272 -15.38 -17.50 -16.56
CA ARG A 272 -14.88 -17.95 -17.88
C ARG A 272 -13.38 -17.72 -18.02
N PHE A 273 -12.88 -16.59 -17.54
CA PHE A 273 -11.46 -16.24 -17.70
C PHE A 273 -10.57 -16.83 -16.60
N TYR A 274 -11.01 -16.76 -15.34
CA TYR A 274 -10.15 -17.00 -14.17
C TYR A 274 -10.67 -18.13 -13.25
N GLY A 275 -11.99 -18.27 -13.11
CA GLY A 275 -12.62 -19.32 -12.28
C GLY A 275 -12.80 -20.64 -13.04
N LYS A 276 -11.70 -21.23 -13.49
CA LYS A 276 -11.69 -22.45 -14.31
C LYS A 276 -10.64 -23.47 -13.86
N GLU A 277 -10.90 -24.73 -14.17
CA GLU A 277 -9.98 -25.84 -13.96
C GLU A 277 -9.76 -26.61 -15.27
N ASP A 278 -8.51 -26.93 -15.58
CA ASP A 278 -8.10 -27.61 -16.81
C ASP A 278 -8.72 -26.98 -18.08
N ASN A 279 -8.74 -25.64 -18.11
CA ASN A 279 -9.36 -24.78 -19.13
C ASN A 279 -10.88 -24.94 -19.35
N LYS A 280 -11.59 -25.65 -18.47
CA LYS A 280 -13.05 -25.73 -18.50
C LYS A 280 -13.66 -24.52 -17.80
N GLU A 281 -14.35 -23.66 -18.54
CA GLU A 281 -14.98 -22.45 -17.97
C GLU A 281 -15.94 -22.77 -16.83
N ALA A 282 -16.00 -21.89 -15.82
CA ALA A 282 -16.94 -22.00 -14.69
C ALA A 282 -16.87 -23.30 -13.88
N THR A 283 -15.74 -24.02 -13.93
CA THR A 283 -15.44 -25.18 -13.05
C THR A 283 -14.56 -24.81 -11.86
N GLY A 284 -14.13 -23.55 -11.75
CA GLY A 284 -13.41 -23.04 -10.58
C GLY A 284 -14.35 -22.38 -9.58
N ILE A 285 -13.80 -21.50 -8.77
CA ILE A 285 -14.47 -20.86 -7.65
C ILE A 285 -14.25 -19.34 -7.64
N CYS A 286 -15.05 -18.66 -6.85
CA CYS A 286 -14.87 -17.26 -6.47
C CYS A 286 -14.79 -17.19 -4.93
N LEU A 287 -13.69 -16.64 -4.42
CA LEU A 287 -13.49 -16.35 -3.00
C LEU A 287 -13.84 -14.88 -2.75
N CYS A 288 -14.89 -14.63 -1.96
CA CYS A 288 -15.22 -13.29 -1.50
C CYS A 288 -14.42 -12.98 -0.22
N ILE A 289 -13.49 -12.03 -0.34
CA ILE A 289 -12.51 -11.70 0.69
C ILE A 289 -12.95 -10.43 1.44
N ASP A 290 -12.77 -10.41 2.75
CA ASP A 290 -12.97 -9.26 3.59
C ASP A 290 -11.89 -8.21 3.32
N LYS A 291 -12.31 -6.96 3.12
CA LYS A 291 -11.42 -5.82 2.85
C LYS A 291 -10.36 -5.60 3.93
N ASN A 292 -10.63 -6.00 5.18
CA ASN A 292 -9.67 -5.91 6.28
C ASN A 292 -8.44 -6.78 6.07
N TYR A 293 -8.51 -7.81 5.20
CA TYR A 293 -7.34 -8.54 4.75
C TYR A 293 -6.32 -7.61 4.07
N PHE A 294 -6.75 -6.51 3.44
CA PHE A 294 -5.90 -5.61 2.68
C PHE A 294 -5.56 -4.29 3.42
N ASN A 295 -5.95 -4.16 4.70
CA ASN A 295 -5.90 -2.87 5.39
C ASN A 295 -4.54 -2.56 6.02
N ASN A 296 -4.03 -1.36 5.69
CA ASN A 296 -3.03 -0.64 6.48
C ASN A 296 -3.64 0.69 6.93
N GLU A 297 -4.12 0.76 8.18
CA GLU A 297 -4.51 2.05 8.75
C GLU A 297 -3.27 2.98 8.85
N PRO A 298 -3.37 4.28 8.48
CA PRO A 298 -2.33 5.26 8.65
C PRO A 298 -2.10 5.44 10.15
N LEU A 299 -0.92 5.93 10.51
CA LEU A 299 -0.67 6.30 11.90
C LEU A 299 -1.63 7.42 12.30
N SER A 300 -2.45 7.17 13.32
CA SER A 300 -3.22 8.21 14.01
C SER A 300 -2.43 8.70 15.21
N LEU A 301 -2.55 9.99 15.54
CA LEU A 301 -2.17 10.57 16.85
C LEU A 301 -2.61 9.74 18.05
N ALA A 302 -3.70 8.99 17.87
CA ALA A 302 -4.33 8.26 18.92
C ALA A 302 -3.64 6.92 19.21
N THR A 303 -2.77 6.42 18.34
CA THR A 303 -2.25 5.05 18.45
C THR A 303 -0.84 5.06 19.01
N PRO A 304 -0.62 4.60 20.27
CA PRO A 304 0.73 4.51 20.81
C PRO A 304 1.57 3.53 19.99
N MET A 305 2.80 3.90 19.61
CA MET A 305 3.69 3.07 18.80
C MET A 305 3.90 1.66 19.39
N GLN A 306 3.86 1.53 20.71
CA GLN A 306 3.97 0.26 21.43
C GLN A 306 2.85 -0.75 21.08
N MET A 307 1.69 -0.29 20.60
CA MET A 307 0.61 -1.15 20.10
C MET A 307 0.77 -1.52 18.62
N MET A 308 1.72 -0.90 17.93
CA MET A 308 1.86 -0.98 16.47
C MET A 308 2.81 -2.10 16.02
N SER A 309 3.61 -2.67 16.93
CA SER A 309 4.50 -3.81 16.67
C SER A 309 3.77 -5.08 16.20
N ASN A 310 2.47 -5.19 16.48
CA ASN A 310 1.63 -6.30 16.03
C ASN A 310 0.93 -6.04 14.68
N TYR A 311 0.98 -4.82 14.16
CA TYR A 311 0.43 -4.53 12.84
C TYR A 311 1.44 -4.99 11.79
N LYS A 312 1.08 -6.01 11.00
CA LYS A 312 1.76 -6.35 9.74
C LYS A 312 1.53 -5.25 8.71
N ARG A 313 2.04 -4.04 8.98
CA ARG A 313 1.87 -2.85 8.16
C ARG A 313 2.72 -2.96 6.90
N GLY A 314 2.11 -2.67 5.75
CA GLY A 314 2.79 -2.56 4.47
C GLY A 314 2.84 -3.84 3.64
N ILE A 315 2.27 -4.94 4.15
CA ILE A 315 2.21 -6.18 3.39
C ILE A 315 1.03 -6.00 2.42
N ASN A 316 -0.24 -5.96 2.82
CA ASN A 316 -1.41 -6.24 1.96
C ASN A 316 -2.05 -5.11 1.12
N ASN A 317 -1.31 -4.11 0.63
CA ASN A 317 -1.96 -3.04 -0.13
C ASN A 317 -2.60 -3.56 -1.43
N LEU A 318 -3.91 -3.32 -1.56
CA LEU A 318 -4.69 -3.59 -2.76
C LEU A 318 -4.98 -2.28 -3.47
N TYR A 319 -4.64 -2.20 -4.76
CA TYR A 319 -4.74 -0.99 -5.57
C TYR A 319 -5.80 -1.15 -6.65
N PHE A 320 -6.56 -0.07 -6.90
CA PHE A 320 -7.48 0.03 -8.02
C PHE A 320 -6.74 0.32 -9.32
N ILE A 321 -7.15 -0.35 -10.39
CA ILE A 321 -6.55 -0.18 -11.71
C ILE A 321 -7.08 1.05 -12.45
N LEU A 322 -6.16 1.76 -13.10
CA LEU A 322 -6.45 2.82 -14.05
C LEU A 322 -6.55 2.24 -15.44
N TYR A 323 -7.70 2.42 -16.09
CA TYR A 323 -7.94 1.93 -17.44
C TYR A 323 -7.64 3.01 -18.46
N TYR A 324 -6.70 2.79 -19.37
CA TYR A 324 -6.31 3.77 -20.35
C TYR A 324 -7.07 3.61 -21.66
N ASN A 325 -7.78 4.67 -22.04
CA ASN A 325 -8.31 4.86 -23.39
C ASN A 325 -7.22 5.51 -24.24
N GLU A 326 -6.58 4.70 -25.08
CA GLU A 326 -5.51 5.19 -25.93
C GLU A 326 -6.02 6.20 -26.95
N LYS A 327 -7.20 6.01 -27.53
CA LYS A 327 -7.73 6.91 -28.58
C LYS A 327 -7.90 8.34 -28.09
N GLU A 328 -8.56 8.50 -26.95
CA GLU A 328 -8.88 9.80 -26.36
C GLU A 328 -7.77 10.32 -25.43
N ASN A 329 -6.74 9.52 -25.13
CA ASN A 329 -5.67 9.85 -24.15
C ASN A 329 -6.25 10.17 -22.77
N GLN A 330 -7.05 9.23 -22.23
CA GLN A 330 -7.77 9.38 -20.97
C GLN A 330 -7.53 8.18 -20.05
N LEU A 331 -7.43 8.45 -18.75
CA LEU A 331 -7.50 7.41 -17.72
C LEU A 331 -8.93 7.33 -17.19
N ILE A 332 -9.49 6.13 -17.20
CA ILE A 332 -10.80 5.79 -16.69
C ILE A 332 -10.61 5.10 -15.35
N PHE A 333 -11.19 5.69 -14.31
CA PHE A 333 -11.10 5.22 -12.94
C PHE A 333 -12.48 4.97 -12.36
N ASN A 334 -12.72 3.80 -11.76
CA ASN A 334 -14.00 3.47 -11.16
C ASN A 334 -13.81 3.01 -9.70
N PRO A 335 -13.92 3.93 -8.72
CA PRO A 335 -13.84 3.61 -7.29
C PRO A 335 -15.20 3.24 -6.67
N THR A 336 -16.27 3.30 -7.46
CA THR A 336 -17.66 3.17 -6.97
C THR A 336 -18.20 1.76 -7.17
N ASN A 337 -19.32 1.41 -6.54
CA ASN A 337 -19.97 0.11 -6.80
C ASN A 337 -20.78 0.08 -8.10
N SER A 338 -20.96 1.24 -8.76
CA SER A 338 -21.67 1.32 -10.02
C SER A 338 -20.68 1.29 -11.17
N LYS A 339 -20.94 0.40 -12.14
CA LYS A 339 -20.15 0.30 -13.39
C LYS A 339 -20.34 1.51 -14.31
N TYR A 340 -21.30 2.39 -14.01
CA TYR A 340 -21.66 3.54 -14.85
C TYR A 340 -21.10 4.86 -14.35
N SER A 341 -20.60 4.93 -13.12
CA SER A 341 -19.99 6.15 -12.55
C SER A 341 -18.47 6.09 -12.63
N ASN A 342 -17.95 6.53 -13.77
CA ASN A 342 -16.52 6.58 -14.04
C ASN A 342 -15.98 7.99 -13.84
N ILE A 343 -14.81 8.06 -13.23
CA ILE A 343 -13.98 9.26 -13.18
C ILE A 343 -13.08 9.21 -14.41
N ILE A 344 -13.08 10.28 -15.20
CA ILE A 344 -12.28 10.40 -16.42
C ILE A 344 -11.21 11.45 -16.17
N VAL A 345 -9.96 11.05 -16.23
CA VAL A 345 -8.81 11.97 -16.17
C VAL A 345 -8.32 12.21 -17.59
N ASP A 346 -8.57 13.41 -18.11
CA ASP A 346 -8.11 13.83 -19.44
C ASP A 346 -6.62 14.20 -19.41
N LEU A 347 -5.80 13.34 -20.01
CA LEU A 347 -4.36 13.57 -20.12
C LEU A 347 -4.01 14.47 -21.31
N ASN A 348 -4.94 15.03 -22.08
CA ASN A 348 -4.61 16.09 -23.04
C ASN A 348 -4.59 17.48 -22.38
N LYS A 349 -5.22 17.60 -21.21
CA LYS A 349 -5.38 18.86 -20.46
C LYS A 349 -4.78 18.78 -19.06
N TYR A 350 -3.83 17.87 -18.85
CA TYR A 350 -3.10 17.82 -17.59
C TYR A 350 -2.45 19.18 -17.36
N CYS A 351 -2.85 19.84 -16.29
CA CYS A 351 -2.39 21.19 -16.00
C CYS A 351 -2.09 21.30 -14.52
N MET A 352 -1.40 22.38 -14.16
CA MET A 352 -1.13 22.68 -12.76
C MET A 352 -2.44 23.06 -12.06
N VAL A 353 -3.17 22.06 -11.58
CA VAL A 353 -4.28 22.25 -10.65
C VAL A 353 -3.69 22.45 -9.27
N LYS A 354 -3.94 23.61 -8.64
CA LYS A 354 -3.64 23.78 -7.22
C LYS A 354 -4.65 22.97 -6.42
N LEU A 355 -4.16 22.03 -5.61
CA LEU A 355 -5.01 21.26 -4.69
C LEU A 355 -5.19 22.09 -3.42
N ASN A 356 -6.43 22.28 -2.94
CA ASN A 356 -6.67 22.99 -1.67
C ASN A 356 -6.41 22.08 -0.46
N ARG A 357 -7.01 20.90 -0.43
CA ARG A 357 -6.68 19.83 0.52
C ARG A 357 -7.02 18.51 -0.13
N VAL A 358 -6.12 17.54 -0.08
CA VAL A 358 -6.36 16.21 -0.69
C VAL A 358 -7.69 15.59 -0.26
N ILE A 359 -8.12 15.77 0.98
CA ILE A 359 -9.42 15.28 1.47
C ILE A 359 -10.65 15.96 0.85
N ASP A 360 -10.52 17.21 0.41
CA ASP A 360 -11.60 18.04 -0.11
C ASP A 360 -11.62 18.06 -1.66
N GLU A 361 -10.55 17.54 -2.29
CA GLU A 361 -10.38 17.50 -3.73
C GLU A 361 -11.01 16.27 -4.38
N SER A 362 -11.36 16.40 -5.66
CA SER A 362 -11.79 15.25 -6.45
C SER A 362 -10.60 14.32 -6.73
N VAL A 363 -10.83 13.01 -6.73
CA VAL A 363 -9.78 12.04 -7.09
C VAL A 363 -9.26 12.29 -8.52
N GLU A 364 -10.11 12.81 -9.40
CA GLU A 364 -9.72 13.27 -10.74
C GLU A 364 -8.62 14.33 -10.69
N ASN A 365 -8.81 15.40 -9.91
CA ASN A 365 -7.86 16.50 -9.76
C ASN A 365 -6.53 16.01 -9.18
N ILE A 366 -6.60 15.12 -8.19
CA ILE A 366 -5.40 14.56 -7.54
C ILE A 366 -4.59 13.74 -8.55
N ILE A 367 -5.23 12.82 -9.28
CA ILE A 367 -4.54 12.00 -10.29
C ILE A 367 -3.98 12.90 -11.40
N ASN A 368 -4.75 13.89 -11.87
CA ASN A 368 -4.29 14.84 -12.89
C ASN A 368 -3.03 15.60 -12.44
N TYR A 369 -3.05 16.14 -11.21
CA TYR A 369 -1.91 16.84 -10.61
C TYR A 369 -0.67 15.94 -10.50
N ILE A 370 -0.85 14.69 -10.06
CA ILE A 370 0.23 13.71 -9.96
C ILE A 370 0.86 13.44 -11.33
N PHE A 371 0.06 13.16 -12.37
CA PHE A 371 0.60 12.92 -13.72
C PHE A 371 1.27 14.17 -14.29
N TYR A 372 0.73 15.37 -14.06
CA TYR A 372 1.39 16.63 -14.41
C TYR A 372 2.80 16.72 -13.81
N LYS A 373 2.94 16.39 -12.51
CA LYS A 373 4.25 16.41 -11.85
C LYS A 373 5.18 15.32 -12.39
N ILE A 374 4.69 14.09 -12.59
CA ILE A 374 5.48 13.00 -13.17
C ILE A 374 6.01 13.40 -14.56
N PHE A 375 5.16 13.94 -15.44
CA PHE A 375 5.60 14.37 -16.78
C PHE A 375 6.68 15.45 -16.71
N ASN A 376 6.50 16.47 -15.87
CA ASN A 376 7.48 17.56 -15.75
C ASN A 376 8.85 17.08 -15.25
N TYR A 377 8.90 16.19 -14.26
CA TYR A 377 10.18 15.66 -13.78
C TYR A 377 10.78 14.65 -14.76
N ALA A 378 9.95 13.86 -15.44
CA ALA A 378 10.42 12.94 -16.46
C ALA A 378 11.06 13.70 -17.62
N GLU A 379 10.46 14.81 -18.06
CA GLU A 379 11.05 15.72 -19.06
C GLU A 379 12.40 16.29 -18.61
N LYS A 380 12.52 16.72 -17.34
CA LYS A 380 13.80 17.20 -16.80
C LYS A 380 14.89 16.14 -16.84
N ILE A 381 14.58 14.89 -16.46
CA ILE A 381 15.55 13.79 -16.54
C ILE A 381 15.89 13.49 -18.00
N ASP A 382 14.88 13.47 -18.88
CA ASP A 382 15.05 13.16 -20.29
C ASP A 382 16.04 14.14 -20.97
N ASN A 383 15.93 15.42 -20.64
CA ASN A 383 16.79 16.49 -21.15
C ASN A 383 18.22 16.46 -20.58
N GLN A 384 18.45 15.77 -19.45
CA GLN A 384 19.77 15.70 -18.80
C GLN A 384 20.61 14.49 -19.24
N ILE A 385 20.04 13.54 -19.99
CA ILE A 385 20.69 12.27 -20.34
C ILE A 385 20.70 12.07 -21.86
N GLU A 386 21.87 12.17 -22.48
CA GLU A 386 22.03 11.97 -23.93
C GLU A 386 22.02 10.48 -24.33
N ASN A 387 22.60 9.61 -23.50
CA ASN A 387 22.73 8.18 -23.82
C ASN A 387 21.36 7.49 -23.77
N LYS A 388 20.82 7.16 -24.95
CA LYS A 388 19.52 6.51 -25.09
C LYS A 388 19.39 5.16 -24.35
N ASN A 389 20.43 4.33 -24.36
CA ASN A 389 20.35 3.03 -23.69
C ASN A 389 20.31 3.18 -22.16
N LEU A 390 21.07 4.13 -21.63
CA LEU A 390 21.06 4.47 -20.21
C LEU A 390 19.72 5.10 -19.79
N LYS A 391 19.19 5.99 -20.63
CA LYS A 391 17.87 6.61 -20.45
C LYS A 391 16.76 5.55 -20.39
N ASP A 392 16.73 4.64 -21.37
CA ASP A 392 15.79 3.52 -21.40
C ASP A 392 15.92 2.67 -20.11
N GLU A 393 17.14 2.41 -19.65
CA GLU A 393 17.37 1.66 -18.41
C GLU A 393 16.86 2.40 -17.17
N ILE A 394 17.13 3.70 -17.04
CA ILE A 394 16.66 4.51 -15.92
C ILE A 394 15.13 4.54 -15.89
N PHE A 395 14.47 4.89 -16.99
CA PHE A 395 13.01 4.97 -17.03
C PHE A 395 12.32 3.61 -16.86
N SER A 396 12.93 2.52 -17.34
CA SER A 396 12.40 1.17 -17.12
C SER A 396 12.34 0.82 -15.64
N ASN A 397 13.40 1.14 -14.87
CA ASN A 397 13.43 0.85 -13.44
C ASN A 397 12.63 1.89 -12.63
N LEU A 398 12.62 3.15 -13.06
CA LEU A 398 11.93 4.23 -12.37
C LEU A 398 10.42 3.97 -12.28
N PHE A 399 9.79 3.63 -13.40
CA PHE A 399 8.34 3.43 -13.46
C PHE A 399 7.85 2.02 -13.11
N GLU A 400 8.74 1.16 -12.59
CA GLU A 400 8.41 -0.24 -12.28
C GLU A 400 7.29 -0.36 -11.23
N ASN A 401 7.15 0.64 -10.34
CA ASN A 401 6.13 0.67 -9.29
C ASN A 401 4.71 0.90 -9.81
N ILE A 402 4.54 1.67 -10.89
CA ILE A 402 3.21 2.12 -11.36
C ILE A 402 2.81 1.57 -12.72
N ARG A 403 3.75 1.07 -13.53
CA ARG A 403 3.45 0.63 -14.90
C ARG A 403 2.43 -0.52 -14.99
N TYR A 404 2.28 -1.30 -13.93
CA TYR A 404 1.31 -2.39 -13.82
C TYR A 404 0.04 -2.02 -13.05
N ILE A 405 -0.12 -0.74 -12.70
CA ILE A 405 -1.37 -0.20 -12.16
C ILE A 405 -2.28 0.33 -13.28
N ILE A 406 -1.74 0.42 -14.50
CA ILE A 406 -2.43 0.91 -15.70
C ILE A 406 -2.69 -0.27 -16.64
N LYS A 407 -3.95 -0.41 -17.08
CA LYS A 407 -4.40 -1.47 -17.97
C LYS A 407 -5.17 -0.88 -19.16
N HIS A 408 -5.29 -1.64 -20.26
CA HIS A 408 -6.04 -1.16 -21.42
C HIS A 408 -7.55 -1.16 -21.12
N GLU A 409 -8.29 -0.16 -21.61
CA GLU A 409 -9.73 -0.01 -21.34
C GLU A 409 -10.59 -1.21 -21.78
N ALA A 410 -10.12 -1.99 -22.74
CA ALA A 410 -10.82 -3.21 -23.19
C ALA A 410 -11.05 -4.23 -22.06
N PHE A 411 -10.27 -4.16 -20.98
CA PHE A 411 -10.41 -5.01 -19.79
C PHE A 411 -11.22 -4.35 -18.67
N PHE A 412 -11.87 -3.21 -18.94
CA PHE A 412 -12.63 -2.46 -17.94
C PHE A 412 -13.68 -3.31 -17.24
N GLU A 413 -14.35 -4.24 -17.95
CA GLU A 413 -15.37 -5.10 -17.37
C GLU A 413 -14.87 -5.98 -16.21
N GLU A 414 -13.56 -6.27 -16.15
CA GLU A 414 -12.96 -7.08 -15.08
C GLU A 414 -12.99 -6.36 -13.72
N GLN A 415 -13.08 -5.02 -13.71
CA GLN A 415 -13.09 -4.18 -12.50
C GLN A 415 -12.00 -4.62 -11.52
N GLU A 416 -10.78 -4.73 -12.05
CA GLU A 416 -9.63 -5.38 -11.44
C GLU A 416 -9.05 -4.53 -10.29
N LEU A 417 -8.57 -5.22 -9.26
CA LEU A 417 -7.74 -4.70 -8.19
C LEU A 417 -6.45 -5.51 -8.15
N ARG A 418 -5.31 -4.89 -7.85
CA ARG A 418 -4.00 -5.58 -7.82
C ARG A 418 -3.26 -5.35 -6.52
N MET A 419 -2.63 -6.40 -6.04
CA MET A 419 -1.52 -6.27 -5.12
C MET A 419 -0.23 -6.33 -5.93
N LEU A 420 0.70 -5.43 -5.61
CA LEU A 420 1.98 -5.30 -6.32
C LEU A 420 3.12 -5.31 -5.31
N ILE A 421 4.16 -6.07 -5.64
CA ILE A 421 5.40 -6.13 -4.86
C ILE A 421 6.58 -6.05 -5.81
N THR A 422 7.27 -4.92 -5.76
CA THR A 422 8.53 -4.72 -6.45
C THR A 422 9.67 -5.17 -5.55
N THR A 423 10.53 -6.06 -6.03
CA THR A 423 11.73 -6.49 -5.30
C THR A 423 12.90 -6.77 -6.25
N ASP A 424 14.10 -6.96 -5.71
CA ASP A 424 15.26 -7.45 -6.45
C ASP A 424 15.01 -8.92 -6.86
N TYR A 425 15.40 -9.29 -8.08
CA TYR A 425 15.28 -10.67 -8.56
C TYR A 425 16.06 -11.69 -7.72
N LYS A 426 17.04 -11.24 -6.94
CA LYS A 426 17.85 -12.05 -6.02
C LYS A 426 17.29 -12.11 -4.60
N ASP A 427 16.12 -11.52 -4.33
CA ASP A 427 15.49 -11.57 -3.02
C ASP A 427 15.31 -13.03 -2.56
N GLU A 428 15.83 -13.36 -1.39
CA GLU A 428 15.82 -14.71 -0.80
C GLU A 428 14.40 -15.24 -0.54
N ASN A 429 13.41 -14.33 -0.47
CA ASN A 429 12.00 -14.70 -0.32
C ASN A 429 11.38 -15.21 -1.62
N ILE A 430 12.00 -14.95 -2.79
CA ILE A 430 11.51 -15.42 -4.08
C ILE A 430 11.69 -16.92 -4.19
N LYS A 431 10.59 -17.60 -4.47
CA LYS A 431 10.53 -19.03 -4.71
C LYS A 431 10.18 -19.31 -6.16
N VAL A 432 10.51 -20.50 -6.62
CA VAL A 432 10.19 -20.99 -7.96
C VAL A 432 9.21 -22.15 -7.83
N ASP A 433 8.09 -22.10 -8.54
CA ASP A 433 7.14 -23.21 -8.58
C ASP A 433 7.54 -24.28 -9.63
N ASN A 434 6.80 -25.38 -9.69
CA ASN A 434 7.05 -26.47 -10.64
C ASN A 434 6.98 -26.02 -12.11
N ASN A 435 6.28 -24.91 -12.39
CA ASN A 435 6.13 -24.32 -13.71
C ASN A 435 7.16 -23.21 -13.98
N LYS A 436 8.21 -23.11 -13.15
CA LYS A 436 9.25 -22.08 -13.21
C LYS A 436 8.74 -20.65 -13.03
N ARG A 437 7.58 -20.48 -12.38
CA ARG A 437 7.04 -19.15 -12.04
C ARG A 437 7.66 -18.68 -10.75
N LEU A 438 8.07 -17.42 -10.74
CA LEU A 438 8.59 -16.77 -9.54
C LEU A 438 7.41 -16.36 -8.67
N TYR A 439 7.47 -16.66 -7.38
CA TYR A 439 6.44 -16.28 -6.43
C TYR A 439 6.99 -15.99 -5.04
N ILE A 440 6.23 -15.22 -4.27
CA ILE A 440 6.42 -15.06 -2.83
C ILE A 440 5.15 -15.49 -2.10
N ASN A 441 5.33 -16.09 -0.92
CA ASN A 441 4.23 -16.35 0.00
C ASN A 441 3.96 -15.08 0.79
N TYR A 442 2.69 -14.76 0.99
CA TYR A 442 2.34 -13.47 1.50
C TYR A 442 1.69 -13.47 2.89
N ASN A 443 0.37 -13.60 2.97
CA ASN A 443 -0.34 -13.72 4.23
C ASN A 443 -1.35 -14.85 4.15
N GLU A 444 -1.67 -15.38 5.32
CA GLU A 444 -2.61 -16.48 5.47
C GLU A 444 -4.02 -15.99 5.20
N LEU A 445 -4.70 -16.62 4.25
CA LEU A 445 -6.09 -16.31 3.94
C LEU A 445 -7.04 -16.97 4.93
N PHE A 446 -6.69 -18.18 5.38
CA PHE A 446 -7.42 -18.95 6.38
C PHE A 446 -6.60 -19.04 7.67
N ASN A 447 -6.86 -18.15 8.62
CA ASN A 447 -6.13 -18.03 9.89
C ASN A 447 -7.04 -18.39 11.09
N GLU A 448 -6.54 -19.18 12.03
CA GLU A 448 -7.29 -19.59 13.24
C GLU A 448 -7.68 -18.41 14.16
N ASN A 449 -7.00 -17.28 14.06
CA ASN A 449 -7.27 -16.10 14.88
C ASN A 449 -8.21 -15.09 14.21
N GLU A 450 -8.26 -15.07 12.86
CA GLU A 450 -8.99 -14.07 12.08
C GLU A 450 -9.59 -14.67 10.79
N ASN A 451 -10.88 -14.44 10.54
CA ASN A 451 -11.54 -14.87 9.30
C ASN A 451 -11.62 -13.72 8.30
N PHE A 452 -10.95 -13.90 7.15
CA PHE A 452 -10.95 -12.98 6.02
C PHE A 452 -11.80 -13.46 4.84
N ILE A 453 -12.44 -14.63 4.91
CA ILE A 453 -13.34 -15.13 3.87
C ILE A 453 -14.79 -14.94 4.30
N LYS A 454 -15.56 -14.26 3.44
CA LYS A 454 -17.00 -14.06 3.63
C LYS A 454 -17.80 -15.20 3.01
N GLU A 455 -17.45 -15.56 1.78
CA GLU A 455 -18.19 -16.52 0.99
C GLU A 455 -17.28 -17.23 -0.02
N ILE A 456 -17.52 -18.51 -0.24
CA ILE A 456 -16.91 -19.32 -1.31
C ILE A 456 -18.03 -19.67 -2.28
N ILE A 457 -17.93 -19.21 -3.52
CA ILE A 457 -18.94 -19.44 -4.56
C ILE A 457 -18.40 -20.44 -5.57
N LEU A 458 -19.07 -21.58 -5.68
CA LEU A 458 -18.75 -22.64 -6.62
C LEU A 458 -19.25 -22.28 -8.02
N GLY A 459 -18.37 -22.39 -9.02
CA GLY A 459 -18.73 -22.20 -10.42
C GLY A 459 -19.83 -23.16 -10.88
N GLY A 460 -20.73 -22.66 -11.72
CA GLY A 460 -21.92 -23.40 -12.13
C GLY A 460 -21.65 -24.57 -13.11
N LYS A 461 -20.40 -24.93 -13.42
CA LYS A 461 -20.05 -26.14 -14.17
C LYS A 461 -19.24 -27.17 -13.37
N ILE A 462 -19.04 -26.95 -12.07
CA ILE A 462 -18.46 -27.96 -11.17
C ILE A 462 -19.37 -29.22 -11.17
N GLU A 463 -18.76 -30.40 -11.22
CA GLU A 463 -19.45 -31.69 -11.07
C GLU A 463 -19.85 -31.89 -9.61
N ASP A 464 -21.06 -32.41 -9.35
CA ASP A 464 -21.56 -32.67 -8.00
C ASP A 464 -21.40 -31.50 -7.01
N LYS A 465 -21.81 -30.30 -7.43
CA LYS A 465 -21.58 -29.04 -6.67
C LYS A 465 -22.11 -29.07 -5.25
N GLU A 466 -23.24 -29.74 -5.03
CA GLU A 466 -23.86 -29.87 -3.71
C GLU A 466 -22.95 -30.67 -2.79
N LEU A 467 -22.49 -31.85 -3.24
CA LEU A 467 -21.52 -32.67 -2.51
C LEU A 467 -20.19 -31.93 -2.31
N THR A 468 -19.70 -31.24 -3.33
CA THR A 468 -18.48 -30.42 -3.24
C THR A 468 -18.65 -29.30 -2.20
N SER A 469 -19.81 -28.64 -2.18
CA SER A 469 -20.13 -27.61 -1.19
C SER A 469 -20.10 -28.17 0.23
N ASP A 470 -20.71 -29.33 0.45
CA ASP A 470 -20.78 -29.94 1.77
C ASP A 470 -19.41 -30.46 2.22
N TYR A 471 -18.61 -30.99 1.29
CA TYR A 471 -17.23 -31.38 1.56
C TYR A 471 -16.36 -30.20 2.00
N ILE A 472 -16.47 -29.05 1.33
CA ILE A 472 -15.73 -27.83 1.73
C ILE A 472 -16.16 -27.37 3.13
N LYS A 473 -17.48 -27.36 3.42
CA LYS A 473 -17.99 -27.01 4.76
C LYS A 473 -17.43 -27.95 5.83
N GLN A 474 -17.37 -29.25 5.55
CA GLN A 474 -16.81 -30.24 6.48
C GLN A 474 -15.31 -30.03 6.72
N ILE A 475 -14.51 -29.74 5.69
CA ILE A 475 -13.08 -29.41 5.86
C ILE A 475 -12.93 -28.21 6.79
N ILE A 476 -13.65 -27.12 6.51
CA ILE A 476 -13.58 -25.89 7.32
C ILE A 476 -13.98 -26.20 8.77
N TYR A 477 -15.10 -26.90 8.97
CA TYR A 477 -15.58 -27.26 10.30
C TYR A 477 -14.60 -28.13 11.09
N ASN A 478 -14.03 -29.15 10.45
CA ASN A 478 -13.09 -30.05 11.11
C ASN A 478 -11.79 -29.34 11.50
N LYS A 479 -11.32 -28.42 10.67
CA LYS A 479 -10.07 -27.70 10.89
C LYS A 479 -10.22 -26.55 11.90
N TYR A 480 -11.37 -25.87 11.88
CA TYR A 480 -11.63 -24.67 12.68
C TYR A 480 -12.76 -24.89 13.69
N LYS A 481 -12.82 -26.08 14.29
CA LYS A 481 -13.93 -26.55 15.13
C LYS A 481 -14.29 -25.59 16.27
N ASP A 482 -13.29 -24.98 16.89
CA ASP A 482 -13.45 -24.04 18.02
C ASP A 482 -13.47 -22.57 17.58
N ASN A 483 -13.49 -22.28 16.27
CA ASN A 483 -13.52 -20.92 15.73
C ASN A 483 -14.87 -20.62 15.04
N ASP A 484 -15.76 -20.00 15.83
CA ASP A 484 -17.09 -19.58 15.39
C ASP A 484 -17.09 -18.63 14.18
N LYS A 485 -16.01 -17.89 13.93
CA LYS A 485 -15.93 -16.98 12.77
C LYS A 485 -15.67 -17.75 11.47
N MET A 486 -14.83 -18.78 11.50
CA MET A 486 -14.53 -19.61 10.33
C MET A 486 -15.71 -20.52 9.97
N ASN A 487 -16.41 -21.06 10.96
CA ASN A 487 -17.60 -21.89 10.74
C ASN A 487 -18.79 -21.13 10.12
N LYS A 488 -18.74 -19.79 10.08
CA LYS A 488 -19.73 -18.92 9.42
C LYS A 488 -19.45 -18.65 7.95
N ILE A 489 -18.34 -19.17 7.38
CA ILE A 489 -18.05 -19.00 5.95
C ILE A 489 -19.19 -19.62 5.15
N LYS A 490 -19.86 -18.79 4.35
CA LYS A 490 -20.92 -19.25 3.44
C LYS A 490 -20.29 -19.98 2.26
N VAL A 491 -20.79 -21.17 1.94
CA VAL A 491 -20.44 -21.87 0.69
C VAL A 491 -21.70 -21.93 -0.16
N SER A 492 -21.65 -21.32 -1.35
CA SER A 492 -22.80 -21.17 -2.24
C SER A 492 -22.47 -21.63 -3.66
N ILE A 493 -23.50 -21.79 -4.49
CA ILE A 493 -23.38 -22.13 -5.90
C ILE A 493 -23.69 -20.87 -6.71
N SER A 494 -22.83 -20.59 -7.68
CA SER A 494 -22.95 -19.47 -8.61
C SER A 494 -24.33 -19.43 -9.26
N GLN A 495 -24.95 -18.25 -9.22
CA GLN A 495 -26.20 -17.96 -9.93
C GLN A 495 -25.94 -17.21 -11.25
N ALA A 496 -24.67 -17.03 -11.61
CA ALA A 496 -24.28 -16.40 -12.85
C ALA A 496 -24.89 -17.17 -14.03
N PRO A 497 -25.54 -16.49 -15.00
CA PRO A 497 -26.31 -17.15 -16.05
C PRO A 497 -25.37 -17.90 -17.00
N LEU A 498 -25.24 -19.21 -16.83
CA LEU A 498 -24.56 -20.08 -17.78
C LEU A 498 -25.48 -20.24 -18.98
N ARG A 499 -25.13 -19.57 -20.08
CA ARG A 499 -25.79 -19.79 -21.37
C ARG A 499 -25.49 -21.18 -21.91
#